data_AF-A0A401ZZN1-F1
#
_entry.id   AF-A0A401ZZN1-F1
#
_cell.length_a   1.000
_cell.length_b   1.000
_cell.length_c   1.000
_cell.angle_alpha   90.00
_cell.angle_beta   90.00
_cell.angle_gamma   90.00
#
_symmetry.space_group_name_H-M   'P 1'
#
loop_
_entity.id
_entity.type
_entity.pdbx_description
1 polymer ?
#
loop_
_entity_poly.entity_id
_entity_poly.type
_entity_poly.pdbx_seq_one_letter_code
_entity_poly.pdbx_strand_id
1 'polypeptide(L)'
;MQRVQREAYLDCQAGVSGQSLLAALLDAGCPVESIRSALSQMQLELKTVTASPDHRYGSAGTRLHLLVAGQSRSISELAALLAASHLPSAVQLAANTTFQHLLVAKQQQGSSELLFSPLMIAEVVGVVTGLHELGISRCSVSSLPLTTGLRQTPIGLILATQAWTLEIARQAGLPWRPTESEGELVTPIGAALLATVAQFQSPAPTFLFERIGSGFAEEASGYVRLCLGEQIEHGGSDSGSEDTDWITLLETHIDNMSGELLGGLMERLLGQGALDVSYTPIQMKKNRPATRLTVICALPDGERLASLLLRETTTLGVRLQSMQRLKAQRQQEQIETPLGPMLIKVKLLGQTMVSASPEYEECQRLALAHHLPLLDVYEIARQAIASTFIERKRR
;
A
#
# COMPACT_ATOMS: atom_id res chain seq x y z
N MET A 1 -27.93 2.41 -0.49
CA MET A 1 -26.88 1.86 0.40
C MET A 1 -25.57 1.95 -0.35
N GLN A 2 -24.63 2.80 0.08
CA GLN A 2 -23.27 2.76 -0.43
C GLN A 2 -22.69 1.38 -0.07
N ARG A 3 -22.27 0.61 -1.06
CA ARG A 3 -21.49 -0.62 -0.84
C ARG A 3 -20.21 -0.15 -0.14
N VAL A 4 -20.01 -0.55 1.12
CA VAL A 4 -18.71 -0.41 1.80
C VAL A 4 -17.68 -1.08 0.88
N GLN A 5 -16.69 -0.31 0.42
CA GLN A 5 -15.64 -0.82 -0.47
C GLN A 5 -14.82 -1.82 0.35
N ARG A 6 -14.81 -3.10 -0.06
CA ARG A 6 -14.00 -4.12 0.60
C ARG A 6 -12.63 -4.15 -0.05
N GLU A 7 -11.62 -4.31 0.79
CA GLU A 7 -10.25 -4.49 0.34
C GLU A 7 -9.81 -5.92 0.62
N ALA A 8 -8.79 -6.36 -0.12
CA ALA A 8 -8.27 -7.71 -0.02
C ALA A 8 -6.74 -7.69 0.07
N TYR A 9 -6.18 -8.61 0.85
CA TYR A 9 -4.77 -8.95 0.82
C TYR A 9 -4.60 -10.33 0.18
N LEU A 10 -3.79 -10.40 -0.87
CA LEU A 10 -3.43 -11.63 -1.57
C LEU A 10 -2.05 -12.11 -1.09
N ASP A 11 -2.04 -13.17 -0.29
CA ASP A 11 -0.82 -13.86 0.08
C ASP A 11 -0.47 -14.88 -1.02
N CYS A 12 0.45 -14.48 -1.89
CA CYS A 12 0.93 -15.23 -3.06
C CYS A 12 2.33 -15.82 -2.82
N GLN A 13 2.76 -15.99 -1.57
CA GLN A 13 4.10 -16.50 -1.25
C GLN A 13 4.37 -17.88 -1.85
N ALA A 14 3.35 -18.71 -2.03
CA ALA A 14 3.45 -20.04 -2.62
C ALA A 14 3.07 -20.08 -4.12
N GLY A 15 3.02 -18.93 -4.78
CA GLY A 15 2.66 -18.80 -6.19
C GLY A 15 1.28 -18.18 -6.41
N VAL A 16 0.90 -18.07 -7.68
CA VAL A 16 -0.39 -17.53 -8.12
C VAL A 16 -0.72 -18.02 -9.54
N SER A 17 -1.94 -18.55 -9.70
CA SER A 17 -2.55 -18.85 -10.99
C SER A 17 -3.98 -18.33 -11.07
N GLY A 18 -4.54 -18.30 -12.28
CA GLY A 18 -5.95 -17.97 -12.47
C GLY A 18 -6.86 -18.93 -11.71
N GLN A 19 -6.61 -20.24 -11.85
CA GLN A 19 -7.28 -21.29 -11.09
C GLN A 19 -7.13 -21.12 -9.56
N SER A 20 -5.93 -20.87 -9.04
CA SER A 20 -5.74 -20.75 -7.58
C SER A 20 -6.42 -19.50 -7.02
N LEU A 21 -6.42 -18.39 -7.77
CA LEU A 21 -7.17 -17.18 -7.41
C LEU A 21 -8.68 -17.43 -7.43
N LEU A 22 -9.20 -18.07 -8.48
CA LEU A 22 -10.62 -18.39 -8.59
C LEU A 22 -11.06 -19.35 -7.48
N ALA A 23 -10.24 -20.34 -7.17
CA ALA A 23 -10.47 -21.25 -6.04
C ALA A 23 -10.53 -20.49 -4.70
N ALA A 24 -9.61 -19.55 -4.46
CA ALA A 24 -9.60 -18.74 -3.24
C ALA A 24 -10.83 -17.83 -3.13
N LEU A 25 -11.31 -17.28 -4.26
CA LEU A 25 -12.55 -16.49 -4.31
C LEU A 25 -13.78 -17.33 -3.95
N LEU A 26 -13.89 -18.53 -4.50
CA LEU A 26 -14.98 -19.46 -4.19
C LEU A 26 -14.93 -19.90 -2.72
N ASP A 27 -13.75 -20.20 -2.19
CA ASP A 27 -13.53 -20.54 -0.79
C ASP A 27 -13.89 -19.39 0.16
N ALA A 28 -13.63 -18.14 -0.26
CA ALA A 28 -14.07 -16.93 0.44
C ALA A 28 -15.58 -16.65 0.30
N GLY A 29 -16.36 -17.52 -0.35
CA GLY A 29 -17.81 -17.43 -0.46
C GLY A 29 -18.32 -16.70 -1.69
N CYS A 30 -17.53 -16.58 -2.76
CA CYS A 30 -18.03 -16.14 -4.06
C CYS A 30 -19.03 -17.18 -4.62
N PRO A 31 -20.23 -16.78 -5.06
CA PRO A 31 -21.18 -17.72 -5.63
C PRO A 31 -20.68 -18.30 -6.96
N VAL A 32 -20.66 -19.63 -7.07
CA VAL A 32 -20.30 -20.34 -8.32
C VAL A 32 -21.23 -19.96 -9.47
N GLU A 33 -22.50 -19.69 -9.19
CA GLU A 33 -23.49 -19.31 -10.20
C GLU A 33 -23.21 -17.95 -10.84
N SER A 34 -22.63 -17.00 -10.10
CA SER A 34 -22.18 -15.72 -10.67
C SER A 34 -21.07 -15.96 -11.71
N ILE A 35 -20.13 -16.87 -11.41
CA ILE A 35 -19.07 -17.27 -12.35
C ILE A 35 -19.68 -17.99 -13.56
N ARG A 36 -20.58 -18.94 -13.35
CA ARG A 36 -21.27 -19.66 -14.44
C ARG A 36 -22.01 -18.71 -15.38
N SER A 37 -22.75 -17.76 -14.83
CA SER A 37 -23.48 -16.74 -15.59
C SER A 37 -22.51 -15.89 -16.42
N ALA A 38 -21.41 -15.42 -15.82
CA ALA A 38 -20.42 -14.62 -16.54
C ALA A 38 -19.76 -15.38 -17.70
N LEU A 39 -19.39 -16.64 -17.49
CA LEU A 39 -18.78 -17.47 -18.54
C LEU A 39 -19.75 -17.77 -19.68
N SER A 40 -21.03 -17.96 -19.38
CA SER A 40 -22.06 -18.19 -20.41
C SER A 40 -22.20 -17.00 -21.38
N GLN A 41 -22.06 -15.77 -20.88
CA GLN A 41 -22.08 -14.55 -21.71
C GLN A 41 -20.85 -14.44 -22.61
N MET A 42 -19.75 -15.10 -22.25
CA MET A 42 -18.55 -15.24 -23.07
C MET A 42 -18.63 -16.42 -24.05
N GLN A 43 -19.82 -17.00 -24.23
CA GLN A 43 -20.07 -18.19 -25.06
C GLN A 43 -19.24 -19.41 -24.62
N LEU A 44 -18.98 -19.51 -23.32
CA LEU A 44 -18.30 -20.65 -22.70
C LEU A 44 -19.28 -21.49 -21.91
N GLU A 45 -19.21 -22.80 -22.09
CA GLU A 45 -20.01 -23.76 -21.33
C GLU A 45 -19.16 -24.30 -20.18
N LEU A 46 -19.55 -23.95 -18.95
CA LEU A 46 -18.91 -24.42 -17.75
C LEU A 46 -19.44 -25.82 -17.36
N LYS A 47 -18.76 -26.87 -17.85
CA LYS A 47 -19.17 -28.27 -17.69
C LYS A 47 -19.00 -28.78 -16.27
N THR A 48 -17.88 -28.45 -15.63
CA THR A 48 -17.58 -28.90 -14.26
C THR A 48 -16.88 -27.79 -13.47
N VAL A 49 -17.41 -27.53 -12.27
CA VAL A 49 -16.74 -26.76 -11.20
C VAL A 49 -16.79 -27.64 -9.98
N THR A 50 -15.70 -28.33 -9.68
CA THR A 50 -15.58 -29.03 -8.41
C THR A 50 -14.60 -28.28 -7.54
N ALA A 51 -15.15 -27.66 -6.49
CA ALA A 51 -14.41 -27.16 -5.35
C ALA A 51 -14.27 -28.33 -4.36
N SER A 52 -13.08 -28.92 -4.25
CA SER A 52 -12.82 -30.01 -3.29
C SER A 52 -11.86 -29.53 -2.20
N PRO A 53 -12.07 -29.93 -0.93
CA PRO A 53 -11.08 -29.72 0.11
C PRO A 53 -9.72 -30.31 -0.30
N ASP A 54 -8.66 -29.53 -0.10
CA ASP A 54 -7.28 -29.96 -0.28
C ASP A 54 -6.45 -29.54 0.93
N HIS A 55 -5.45 -30.37 1.24
CA HIS A 55 -4.52 -30.15 2.34
C HIS A 55 -3.11 -30.18 1.80
N ARG A 56 -2.53 -29.00 1.56
CA ARG A 56 -1.13 -28.84 1.19
C ARG A 56 -0.51 -27.75 2.05
N TYR A 57 0.80 -27.82 2.28
CA TYR A 57 1.53 -26.83 3.08
C TYR A 57 0.94 -26.62 4.49
N GLY A 58 0.37 -27.67 5.09
CA GLY A 58 -0.30 -27.61 6.39
C GLY A 58 -1.58 -26.76 6.42
N SER A 59 -2.09 -26.34 5.27
CA SER A 59 -3.29 -25.50 5.13
C SER A 59 -4.43 -26.26 4.47
N ALA A 60 -5.66 -26.03 4.94
CA ALA A 60 -6.88 -26.45 4.27
C ALA A 60 -7.35 -25.36 3.30
N GLY A 61 -8.01 -25.76 2.22
CA GLY A 61 -8.57 -24.84 1.24
C GLY A 61 -9.26 -25.55 0.09
N THR A 62 -9.66 -24.78 -0.91
CA THR A 62 -10.35 -25.28 -2.08
C THR A 62 -9.38 -25.52 -3.23
N ARG A 63 -9.42 -26.72 -3.80
CA ARG A 63 -8.87 -26.99 -5.14
C ARG A 63 -9.99 -26.88 -6.15
N LEU A 64 -9.73 -26.18 -7.24
CA LEU A 64 -10.67 -26.00 -8.33
C LEU A 64 -10.26 -26.87 -9.52
N HIS A 65 -11.16 -27.76 -9.95
CA HIS A 65 -11.06 -28.40 -11.26
C HIS A 65 -12.11 -27.79 -12.18
N LEU A 66 -11.64 -27.11 -13.23
CA LEU A 66 -12.45 -26.31 -14.15
C LEU A 66 -12.48 -26.99 -15.53
N LEU A 67 -13.62 -27.56 -15.90
CA LEU A 67 -13.83 -28.08 -17.25
C LEU A 67 -14.70 -27.10 -18.03
N VAL A 68 -14.12 -26.49 -19.07
CA VAL A 68 -14.78 -25.47 -19.89
C VAL A 68 -14.79 -25.91 -21.34
N ALA A 69 -15.96 -25.91 -21.97
CA ALA A 69 -16.10 -26.09 -23.40
C ALA A 69 -16.33 -24.76 -24.09
N GLY A 70 -15.79 -24.63 -25.30
CA GLY A 70 -15.83 -23.43 -26.08
C GLY A 70 -14.78 -23.46 -27.17
N GLN A 71 -14.64 -22.35 -27.87
CA GLN A 71 -13.63 -22.17 -28.90
C GLN A 71 -12.56 -21.19 -28.40
N SER A 72 -11.32 -21.37 -28.86
CA SER A 72 -10.29 -20.37 -28.64
C SER A 72 -10.66 -19.06 -29.34
N ARG A 73 -10.28 -17.93 -28.76
CA ARG A 73 -10.63 -16.59 -29.25
C ARG A 73 -9.38 -15.73 -29.41
N SER A 74 -9.37 -14.89 -30.42
CA SER A 74 -8.43 -13.78 -30.55
C SER A 74 -8.81 -12.62 -29.62
N ILE A 75 -7.89 -11.68 -29.43
CA ILE A 75 -8.13 -10.49 -28.60
C ILE A 75 -9.31 -9.64 -29.11
N SER A 76 -9.47 -9.53 -30.44
CA SER A 76 -10.54 -8.73 -31.06
C SER A 76 -11.91 -9.38 -30.85
N GLU A 77 -11.98 -10.70 -30.97
CA GLU A 77 -13.20 -11.46 -30.65
C GLU A 77 -13.56 -11.35 -29.17
N LEU A 78 -12.59 -11.43 -28.26
CA LEU A 78 -12.83 -11.24 -26.82
C LEU A 78 -13.33 -9.84 -26.50
N ALA A 79 -12.72 -8.81 -27.08
CA ALA A 79 -13.17 -7.44 -26.91
C ALA A 79 -14.62 -7.24 -27.41
N ALA A 80 -14.97 -7.84 -28.55
CA ALA A 80 -16.34 -7.81 -29.08
C ALA A 80 -17.33 -8.55 -28.17
N LEU A 81 -16.96 -9.71 -27.64
CA LEU A 81 -17.79 -10.49 -26.70
C LEU A 81 -18.00 -9.73 -25.38
N LEU A 82 -16.94 -9.15 -24.81
CA LEU A 82 -17.04 -8.34 -23.59
C LEU A 82 -17.95 -7.13 -23.81
N ALA A 83 -17.80 -6.43 -24.92
CA ALA A 83 -18.63 -5.27 -25.26
C ALA A 83 -20.12 -5.63 -25.49
N ALA A 84 -20.41 -6.82 -26.02
CA ALA A 84 -21.76 -7.32 -26.22
C ALA A 84 -22.38 -7.95 -24.96
N SER A 85 -21.57 -8.24 -23.94
CA SER A 85 -22.03 -8.87 -22.70
C SER A 85 -22.82 -7.90 -21.80
N HIS A 86 -23.60 -8.45 -20.87
CA HIS A 86 -24.25 -7.74 -19.78
C HIS A 86 -23.43 -7.75 -18.49
N LEU A 87 -22.13 -8.09 -18.58
CA LEU A 87 -21.22 -8.03 -17.43
C LEU A 87 -21.09 -6.60 -16.90
N PRO A 88 -20.89 -6.41 -15.59
CA PRO A 88 -20.61 -5.09 -15.03
C PRO A 88 -19.42 -4.41 -15.74
N SER A 89 -19.48 -3.09 -15.93
CA SER A 89 -18.42 -2.35 -16.65
C SER A 89 -17.03 -2.53 -16.04
N ALA A 90 -16.94 -2.64 -14.71
CA ALA A 90 -15.70 -2.93 -13.99
C ALA A 90 -15.13 -4.31 -14.37
N VAL A 91 -15.98 -5.32 -14.53
CA VAL A 91 -15.60 -6.69 -14.94
C VAL A 91 -15.12 -6.68 -16.39
N GLN A 92 -15.84 -6.02 -17.30
CA GLN A 92 -15.45 -5.89 -18.70
C GLN A 92 -14.09 -5.21 -18.86
N LEU A 93 -13.89 -4.09 -18.15
CA LEU A 93 -12.65 -3.33 -18.19
C LEU A 93 -11.49 -4.14 -17.61
N ALA A 94 -11.67 -4.77 -16.45
CA ALA A 94 -10.63 -5.59 -15.83
C ALA A 94 -10.25 -6.79 -16.72
N ALA A 95 -11.23 -7.54 -17.24
CA ALA A 95 -10.96 -8.66 -18.14
C ALA A 95 -10.18 -8.21 -19.39
N ASN A 96 -10.62 -7.12 -20.04
CA ASN A 96 -9.95 -6.60 -21.22
C ASN A 96 -8.50 -6.18 -20.90
N THR A 97 -8.29 -5.44 -19.81
CA THR A 97 -6.94 -5.05 -19.36
C THR A 97 -6.05 -6.25 -19.10
N THR A 98 -6.55 -7.31 -18.43
CA THR A 98 -5.80 -8.54 -18.21
C THR A 98 -5.41 -9.24 -19.52
N PHE A 99 -6.33 -9.33 -20.49
CA PHE A 99 -6.02 -9.91 -21.80
C PHE A 99 -4.99 -9.08 -22.57
N GLN A 100 -5.03 -7.75 -22.46
CA GLN A 100 -4.04 -6.86 -23.07
C GLN A 100 -2.64 -7.06 -22.46
N HIS A 101 -2.52 -7.20 -21.12
CA HIS A 101 -1.24 -7.52 -20.49
C HIS A 101 -0.64 -8.82 -21.03
N LEU A 102 -1.45 -9.87 -21.19
CA LEU A 102 -1.01 -11.15 -21.76
C LEU A 102 -0.55 -11.00 -23.22
N LEU A 103 -1.33 -10.29 -24.04
CA LEU A 103 -1.01 -10.08 -25.45
C LEU A 103 0.29 -9.27 -25.63
N VAL A 104 0.39 -8.12 -24.95
CA VAL A 104 1.57 -7.24 -25.04
C VAL A 104 2.82 -8.00 -24.61
N ALA A 105 2.76 -8.75 -23.51
CA ALA A 105 3.90 -9.53 -23.05
C ALA A 105 4.29 -10.63 -24.04
N LYS A 106 3.31 -11.27 -24.70
CA LYS A 106 3.58 -12.28 -25.72
C LYS A 106 4.19 -11.69 -27.00
N GLN A 107 3.76 -10.48 -27.39
CA GLN A 107 4.32 -9.74 -28.52
C GLN A 107 5.78 -9.35 -28.32
N GLN A 108 6.18 -8.99 -27.10
CA GLN A 108 7.59 -8.73 -26.77
C GLN A 108 8.48 -9.98 -26.90
N GLN A 109 7.89 -11.18 -26.92
CA GLN A 109 8.62 -12.43 -27.23
C GLN A 109 8.69 -12.75 -28.73
N GLY A 110 8.20 -11.85 -29.60
CA GLY A 110 8.20 -12.05 -31.05
C GLY A 110 7.02 -12.83 -31.61
N SER A 111 5.97 -13.07 -30.82
CA SER A 111 4.71 -13.70 -31.28
C SER A 111 3.62 -12.65 -31.45
N SER A 112 3.19 -12.38 -32.68
CA SER A 112 2.17 -11.36 -32.97
C SER A 112 0.74 -11.77 -32.64
N GLU A 113 0.48 -13.08 -32.55
CA GLU A 113 -0.86 -13.64 -32.33
C GLU A 113 -0.91 -14.50 -31.08
N LEU A 114 -1.91 -14.26 -30.24
CA LEU A 114 -2.26 -15.08 -29.08
C LEU A 114 -3.74 -15.46 -29.19
N LEU A 115 -4.00 -16.76 -29.34
CA LEU A 115 -5.33 -17.33 -29.21
C LEU A 115 -5.53 -17.77 -27.77
N PHE A 116 -6.52 -17.20 -27.10
CA PHE A 116 -6.87 -17.53 -25.73
C PHE A 116 -7.75 -18.78 -25.73
N SER A 117 -7.32 -19.82 -25.01
CA SER A 117 -8.12 -21.03 -24.88
C SER A 117 -9.35 -20.81 -23.98
N PRO A 118 -10.39 -21.65 -24.07
CA PRO A 118 -11.56 -21.58 -23.19
C PRO A 118 -11.21 -21.52 -21.69
N LEU A 119 -10.16 -22.24 -21.27
CA LEU A 119 -9.68 -22.23 -19.88
C LEU A 119 -9.08 -20.87 -19.51
N MET A 120 -8.22 -20.29 -20.34
CA MET A 120 -7.61 -18.98 -20.05
C MET A 120 -8.66 -17.88 -19.94
N ILE A 121 -9.66 -17.91 -20.84
CA ILE A 121 -10.77 -16.95 -20.81
C ILE A 121 -11.56 -17.14 -19.52
N ALA A 122 -11.82 -18.39 -19.12
CA ALA A 122 -12.59 -18.68 -17.92
C ALA A 122 -11.84 -18.30 -16.62
N GLU A 123 -10.53 -18.47 -16.57
CA GLU A 123 -9.70 -18.01 -15.46
C GLU A 123 -9.75 -16.48 -15.32
N VAL A 124 -9.51 -15.76 -16.42
CA VAL A 124 -9.51 -14.28 -16.40
C VAL A 124 -10.89 -13.75 -16.02
N VAL A 125 -11.92 -14.13 -16.78
CA VAL A 125 -13.29 -13.63 -16.58
C VAL A 125 -13.85 -14.08 -15.22
N GLY A 126 -13.57 -15.33 -14.82
CA GLY A 126 -13.99 -15.86 -13.53
C GLY A 126 -13.38 -15.10 -12.35
N VAL A 127 -12.07 -14.85 -12.36
CA VAL A 127 -11.41 -14.11 -11.27
C VAL A 127 -11.94 -12.69 -11.16
N VAL A 128 -12.00 -11.93 -12.27
CA VAL A 128 -12.47 -10.53 -12.20
C VAL A 128 -13.95 -10.43 -11.86
N THR A 129 -14.76 -11.42 -12.25
CA THR A 129 -16.16 -11.52 -11.80
C THR A 129 -16.23 -11.80 -10.31
N GLY A 130 -15.46 -12.76 -9.80
CA GLY A 130 -15.47 -13.11 -8.39
C GLY A 130 -15.02 -11.96 -7.48
N LEU A 131 -14.01 -11.19 -7.92
CA LEU A 131 -13.60 -9.96 -7.22
C LEU A 131 -14.76 -8.95 -7.15
N HIS A 132 -15.45 -8.73 -8.27
CA HIS A 132 -16.61 -7.83 -8.33
C HIS A 132 -17.76 -8.28 -7.43
N GLU A 133 -18.09 -9.57 -7.44
CA GLU A 133 -19.18 -10.16 -6.65
C GLU A 133 -18.94 -10.01 -5.15
N LEU A 134 -17.69 -10.21 -4.71
CA LEU A 134 -17.27 -10.00 -3.33
C LEU A 134 -17.13 -8.51 -2.94
N GLY A 135 -17.33 -7.59 -3.88
CA GLY A 135 -17.23 -6.15 -3.66
C GLY A 135 -15.80 -5.67 -3.44
N ILE A 136 -14.81 -6.40 -3.96
CA ILE A 136 -13.39 -6.09 -3.81
C ILE A 136 -13.00 -5.06 -4.85
N SER A 137 -12.66 -3.85 -4.40
CA SER A 137 -12.24 -2.76 -5.28
C SER A 137 -10.73 -2.60 -5.39
N ARG A 138 -9.98 -3.10 -4.41
CA ARG A 138 -8.51 -3.02 -4.35
C ARG A 138 -7.93 -4.27 -3.70
N CYS A 139 -6.80 -4.73 -4.23
CA CYS A 139 -6.02 -5.81 -3.65
C CYS A 139 -4.61 -5.32 -3.30
N SER A 140 -4.13 -5.58 -2.08
CA SER A 140 -2.69 -5.62 -1.78
C SER A 140 -2.15 -7.02 -2.03
N VAL A 141 -0.85 -7.15 -2.31
CA VAL A 141 -0.25 -8.46 -2.62
C VAL A 141 1.12 -8.64 -1.95
N SER A 142 1.44 -9.86 -1.54
CA SER A 142 2.78 -10.23 -1.09
C SER A 142 3.80 -10.20 -2.25
N SER A 143 5.10 -10.22 -1.94
CA SER A 143 6.11 -10.47 -2.97
C SER A 143 5.96 -11.87 -3.57
N LEU A 144 6.17 -11.96 -4.89
CA LEU A 144 5.99 -13.16 -5.68
C LEU A 144 7.27 -14.01 -5.71
N PRO A 145 7.17 -15.36 -5.59
CA PRO A 145 8.34 -16.23 -5.66
C PRO A 145 8.90 -16.31 -7.08
N LEU A 146 10.17 -15.94 -7.26
CA LEU A 146 10.91 -16.17 -8.49
C LEU A 146 11.54 -17.56 -8.46
N THR A 147 10.94 -18.50 -9.19
CA THR A 147 11.36 -19.91 -9.22
C THR A 147 12.37 -20.20 -10.32
N THR A 148 13.16 -21.24 -10.10
CA THR A 148 14.12 -21.78 -11.06
C THR A 148 13.63 -23.12 -11.64
N GLY A 149 14.41 -23.71 -12.55
CA GLY A 149 14.15 -25.04 -13.09
C GLY A 149 13.51 -25.05 -14.48
N LEU A 150 13.21 -26.26 -14.95
CA LEU A 150 12.65 -26.55 -16.27
C LEU A 150 11.32 -27.28 -16.13
N ARG A 151 10.41 -27.06 -17.08
CA ARG A 151 9.12 -27.74 -17.18
C ARG A 151 9.01 -28.46 -18.53
N GLN A 152 8.51 -29.69 -18.50
CA GLN A 152 8.21 -30.45 -19.71
C GLN A 152 6.89 -29.95 -20.32
N THR A 153 6.91 -29.65 -21.61
CA THR A 153 5.72 -29.28 -22.40
C THR A 153 5.66 -30.10 -23.69
N PRO A 154 4.53 -30.08 -24.43
CA PRO A 154 4.44 -30.74 -25.74
C PRO A 154 5.48 -30.26 -26.76
N ILE A 155 5.99 -29.03 -26.59
CA ILE A 155 7.01 -28.43 -27.46
C ILE A 155 8.44 -28.58 -26.92
N GLY A 156 8.62 -29.34 -25.82
CA GLY A 156 9.93 -29.62 -25.21
C GLY A 156 10.10 -29.06 -23.80
N LEU A 157 11.34 -29.04 -23.32
CA LEU A 157 11.71 -28.45 -22.02
C LEU A 157 11.79 -26.92 -22.16
N ILE A 158 11.03 -26.21 -21.32
CA ILE A 158 11.06 -24.75 -21.23
C ILE A 158 11.43 -24.32 -19.81
N LEU A 159 11.87 -23.07 -19.64
CA LEU A 159 12.07 -22.49 -18.31
C LEU A 159 10.75 -22.50 -17.53
N ALA A 160 10.85 -22.85 -16.24
CA ALA A 160 9.70 -22.93 -15.35
C ALA A 160 8.96 -21.58 -15.23
N THR A 161 9.69 -20.50 -14.97
CA THR A 161 9.13 -19.14 -15.09
C THR A 161 9.19 -18.72 -16.55
N GLN A 162 8.02 -18.61 -17.18
CA GLN A 162 7.93 -18.25 -18.59
C GLN A 162 8.30 -16.77 -18.81
N ALA A 163 8.99 -16.45 -19.91
CA ALA A 163 9.54 -15.10 -20.11
C ALA A 163 8.47 -13.98 -20.24
N TRP A 164 7.25 -14.28 -20.69
CA TRP A 164 6.13 -13.33 -20.69
C TRP A 164 5.59 -13.06 -19.29
N THR A 165 5.69 -13.99 -18.34
CA THR A 165 5.45 -13.73 -16.91
C THR A 165 6.41 -12.65 -16.40
N LEU A 166 7.70 -12.76 -16.76
CA LEU A 166 8.72 -11.77 -16.41
C LEU A 166 8.47 -10.41 -17.06
N GLU A 167 7.98 -10.40 -18.31
CA GLU A 167 7.67 -9.15 -18.99
C GLU A 167 6.45 -8.44 -18.39
N ILE A 168 5.38 -9.18 -18.05
CA ILE A 168 4.24 -8.63 -17.30
C ILE A 168 4.73 -8.04 -15.98
N ALA A 169 5.59 -8.77 -15.26
CA ALA A 169 6.18 -8.31 -14.02
C ALA A 169 6.97 -7.02 -14.14
N ARG A 170 7.85 -6.93 -15.14
CA ARG A 170 8.66 -5.76 -15.40
C ARG A 170 7.79 -4.54 -15.72
N GLN A 171 6.74 -4.72 -16.52
CA GLN A 171 5.84 -3.63 -16.92
C GLN A 171 4.96 -3.14 -15.77
N ALA A 172 4.44 -4.06 -14.96
CA ALA A 172 3.53 -3.73 -13.86
C ALA A 172 4.24 -3.36 -12.54
N GLY A 173 5.56 -3.55 -12.46
CA GLY A 173 6.31 -3.33 -11.22
C GLY A 173 5.97 -4.36 -10.12
N LEU A 174 5.66 -5.60 -10.51
CA LEU A 174 5.34 -6.69 -9.58
C LEU A 174 6.55 -6.96 -8.66
N PRO A 175 6.39 -7.01 -7.33
CA PRO A 175 7.48 -7.29 -6.41
C PRO A 175 7.85 -8.78 -6.42
N TRP A 176 9.14 -9.09 -6.56
CA TRP A 176 9.64 -10.47 -6.58
C TRP A 176 10.60 -10.72 -5.42
N ARG A 177 10.65 -11.99 -5.00
CA ARG A 177 11.64 -12.51 -4.06
C ARG A 177 12.27 -13.78 -4.61
N PRO A 178 13.58 -14.01 -4.38
CA PRO A 178 14.19 -15.29 -4.72
C PRO A 178 13.57 -16.43 -3.91
N THR A 179 13.52 -17.63 -4.49
CA THR A 179 13.15 -18.86 -3.79
C THR A 179 13.93 -20.05 -4.33
N GLU A 180 14.13 -21.07 -3.50
CA GLU A 180 14.71 -22.37 -3.90
C GLU A 180 13.68 -23.30 -4.53
N SER A 181 12.41 -22.88 -4.61
CA SER A 181 11.36 -23.70 -5.21
C SER A 181 11.53 -23.79 -6.72
N GLU A 182 11.31 -24.99 -7.25
CA GLU A 182 11.28 -25.26 -8.69
C GLU A 182 9.84 -25.26 -9.23
N GLY A 183 9.71 -25.10 -10.56
CA GLY A 183 8.42 -25.19 -11.25
C GLY A 183 7.71 -23.85 -11.44
N GLU A 184 6.60 -23.86 -12.16
CA GLU A 184 5.84 -22.65 -12.50
C GLU A 184 4.89 -22.28 -11.35
N LEU A 185 5.40 -21.60 -10.31
CA LEU A 185 4.56 -21.12 -9.21
C LEU A 185 3.75 -19.88 -9.60
N VAL A 186 4.31 -19.00 -10.44
CA VAL A 186 3.62 -17.80 -10.92
C VAL A 186 3.32 -17.99 -12.40
N THR A 187 2.04 -18.21 -12.71
CA THR A 187 1.62 -18.35 -14.11
C THR A 187 1.49 -16.97 -14.79
N PRO A 188 1.57 -16.91 -16.12
CA PRO A 188 1.32 -15.69 -16.89
C PRO A 188 -0.04 -15.05 -16.59
N ILE A 189 -1.08 -15.88 -16.42
CA ILE A 189 -2.45 -15.43 -16.11
C ILE A 189 -2.51 -14.87 -14.70
N GLY A 190 -1.90 -15.56 -13.72
CA GLY A 190 -1.79 -15.05 -12.36
C GLY A 190 -1.09 -13.69 -12.30
N ALA A 191 0.04 -13.55 -13.01
CA ALA A 191 0.77 -12.29 -13.09
C ALA A 191 -0.06 -11.18 -13.77
N ALA A 192 -0.75 -11.48 -14.88
CA ALA A 192 -1.59 -10.51 -15.58
C ALA A 192 -2.80 -10.05 -14.75
N LEU A 193 -3.41 -10.98 -14.01
CA LEU A 193 -4.51 -10.67 -13.08
C LEU A 193 -4.02 -9.74 -11.97
N LEU A 194 -2.90 -10.05 -11.33
CA LEU A 194 -2.31 -9.18 -10.31
C LEU A 194 -1.91 -7.81 -10.88
N ALA A 195 -1.31 -7.75 -12.06
CA ALA A 195 -1.02 -6.50 -12.76
C ALA A 195 -2.26 -5.64 -13.01
N THR A 196 -3.44 -6.26 -13.13
CA THR A 196 -4.70 -5.57 -13.37
C THR A 196 -5.37 -5.08 -12.07
N VAL A 197 -5.36 -5.89 -11.01
CA VAL A 197 -6.23 -5.67 -9.83
C VAL A 197 -5.48 -5.31 -8.55
N ALA A 198 -4.16 -5.52 -8.50
CA ALA A 198 -3.37 -5.31 -7.30
C ALA A 198 -2.66 -3.95 -7.27
N GLN A 199 -2.46 -3.43 -6.07
CA GLN A 199 -1.59 -2.31 -5.76
C GLN A 199 -0.34 -2.85 -5.06
N PHE A 200 0.82 -2.46 -5.57
CA PHE A 200 2.10 -2.89 -5.04
C PHE A 200 2.62 -1.83 -4.06
N GLN A 201 2.16 -1.90 -2.81
CA GLN A 201 2.60 -1.01 -1.73
C GLN A 201 3.59 -1.74 -0.81
N SER A 202 4.63 -1.03 -0.38
CA SER A 202 5.59 -1.50 0.61
C SER A 202 5.83 -0.42 1.67
N PRO A 203 5.59 -0.68 2.97
CA PRO A 203 5.07 -1.93 3.53
C PRO A 203 3.61 -2.19 3.13
N ALA A 204 3.18 -3.45 3.19
CA ALA A 204 1.77 -3.80 2.98
C ALA A 204 0.88 -3.10 4.03
N PRO A 205 -0.36 -2.73 3.69
CA PRO A 205 -1.26 -2.11 4.65
C PRO A 205 -1.56 -3.05 5.83
N THR A 206 -1.92 -2.45 6.97
CA THR A 206 -2.41 -3.23 8.10
C THR A 206 -3.87 -3.58 7.86
N PHE A 207 -4.25 -4.84 8.02
CA PHE A 207 -5.60 -5.34 7.77
C PHE A 207 -6.19 -5.97 9.03
N LEU A 208 -7.49 -5.77 9.25
CA LEU A 208 -8.31 -6.65 10.09
C LEU A 208 -8.98 -7.66 9.19
N PHE A 209 -8.53 -8.92 9.23
CA PHE A 209 -9.09 -9.97 8.40
C PHE A 209 -10.44 -10.45 8.96
N GLU A 210 -11.47 -10.39 8.12
CA GLU A 210 -12.81 -10.89 8.43
C GLU A 210 -13.03 -12.30 7.88
N ARG A 211 -12.45 -12.57 6.71
CA ARG A 211 -12.65 -13.84 6.00
C ARG A 211 -11.39 -14.19 5.23
N ILE A 212 -11.07 -15.47 5.19
CA ILE A 212 -9.95 -15.99 4.42
C ILE A 212 -10.50 -17.04 3.47
N GLY A 213 -10.15 -16.92 2.19
CA GLY A 213 -10.31 -17.98 1.20
C GLY A 213 -8.95 -18.53 0.79
N SER A 214 -8.83 -19.85 0.76
CA SER A 214 -7.62 -20.57 0.42
C SER A 214 -7.81 -21.31 -0.90
N GLY A 215 -6.96 -21.04 -1.89
CA GLY A 215 -7.07 -21.60 -3.23
C GLY A 215 -5.82 -22.34 -3.67
N PHE A 216 -5.99 -23.58 -4.09
CA PHE A 216 -4.93 -24.41 -4.66
C PHE A 216 -5.04 -24.47 -6.18
N ALA A 217 -3.88 -24.40 -6.85
CA ALA A 217 -3.77 -24.75 -8.26
C ALA A 217 -3.99 -26.26 -8.47
N GLU A 218 -4.35 -26.63 -9.69
CA GLU A 218 -4.56 -28.03 -10.08
C GLU A 218 -3.25 -28.84 -10.04
N GLU A 219 -2.16 -28.27 -10.60
CA GLU A 219 -0.81 -28.82 -10.46
C GLU A 219 -0.30 -28.68 -9.00
N ALA A 220 0.73 -29.45 -8.64
CA ALA A 220 1.28 -29.48 -7.28
C ALA A 220 1.80 -28.12 -6.78
N SER A 221 2.08 -27.20 -7.72
CA SER A 221 2.69 -25.89 -7.51
C SER A 221 1.65 -24.77 -7.60
N GLY A 222 1.41 -24.06 -6.49
CA GLY A 222 0.58 -22.84 -6.47
C GLY A 222 -0.49 -22.86 -5.38
N TYR A 223 -0.36 -21.94 -4.43
CA TYR A 223 -1.32 -21.73 -3.35
C TYR A 223 -1.46 -20.23 -3.05
N VAL A 224 -2.70 -19.76 -2.97
CA VAL A 224 -3.03 -18.36 -2.66
C VAL A 224 -3.98 -18.31 -1.47
N ARG A 225 -3.74 -17.37 -0.56
CA ARG A 225 -4.75 -16.93 0.41
C ARG A 225 -5.27 -15.57 0.04
N LEU A 226 -6.58 -15.48 -0.10
CA LEU A 226 -7.34 -14.24 -0.20
C LEU A 226 -7.84 -13.87 1.18
N CYS A 227 -7.22 -12.88 1.80
CA CYS A 227 -7.66 -12.35 3.08
C CYS A 227 -8.53 -11.11 2.83
N LEU A 228 -9.83 -11.24 3.08
CA LEU A 228 -10.81 -10.15 3.00
C LEU A 228 -10.91 -9.46 4.34
N GLY A 229 -11.04 -8.14 4.30
CA GLY A 229 -11.31 -7.36 5.49
C GLY A 229 -11.24 -5.88 5.24
N GLU A 230 -11.04 -5.15 6.31
CA GLU A 230 -10.90 -3.70 6.29
C GLU A 230 -9.42 -3.34 6.48
N GLN A 231 -8.91 -2.50 5.58
CA GLN A 231 -7.62 -1.87 5.81
C GLN A 231 -7.77 -0.93 7.01
N ILE A 232 -6.89 -1.09 7.98
CA ILE A 232 -6.74 -0.12 9.06
C ILE A 232 -6.03 1.08 8.43
N GLU A 233 -6.84 2.03 7.96
CA GLU A 233 -6.35 3.37 7.69
C GLU A 233 -5.73 3.90 8.98
N HIS A 234 -4.44 4.21 8.94
CA HIS A 234 -3.80 4.95 10.02
C HIS A 234 -4.31 6.40 9.96
N GLY A 235 -5.53 6.60 10.48
CA GLY A 235 -6.06 7.84 11.02
C GLY A 235 -6.07 9.06 10.12
N GLY A 236 -7.00 9.11 9.17
CA GLY A 236 -7.77 10.31 8.87
C GLY A 236 -9.23 10.09 9.29
N SER A 237 -9.61 10.57 10.49
CA SER A 237 -10.97 10.72 11.03
C SER A 237 -11.93 9.52 10.95
N ASP A 238 -12.27 8.87 12.08
CA ASP A 238 -13.40 9.24 12.94
C ASP A 238 -13.45 8.29 14.15
N SER A 239 -14.06 8.73 15.27
CA SER A 239 -14.22 8.00 16.55
C SER A 239 -13.02 7.97 17.51
N GLY A 240 -12.66 9.12 18.06
CA GLY A 240 -12.05 9.22 19.42
C GLY A 240 -10.70 8.53 19.66
N SER A 241 -10.10 7.89 18.66
CA SER A 241 -8.79 7.27 18.77
C SER A 241 -7.71 8.34 18.70
N GLU A 242 -6.77 8.22 19.62
CA GLU A 242 -5.44 8.80 19.60
C GLU A 242 -4.88 9.00 18.18
N ASP A 243 -4.52 10.25 17.81
CA ASP A 243 -4.00 10.62 16.47
C ASP A 243 -2.58 10.07 16.31
N THR A 244 -2.46 8.89 15.69
CA THR A 244 -1.16 8.24 15.46
C THR A 244 -0.72 8.38 14.01
N ASP A 245 0.56 8.69 13.80
CA ASP A 245 1.22 8.61 12.49
C ASP A 245 2.54 7.85 12.53
N TRP A 246 3.11 7.58 11.35
CA TRP A 246 4.45 7.00 11.21
C TRP A 246 5.44 8.06 10.73
N ILE A 247 6.60 8.07 11.36
CA ILE A 247 7.72 8.96 11.03
C ILE A 247 8.98 8.15 10.78
N THR A 248 9.93 8.75 10.07
CA THR A 248 11.29 8.24 9.96
C THR A 248 12.23 9.08 10.82
N LEU A 249 12.94 8.42 11.74
CA LEU A 249 14.06 8.98 12.47
C LEU A 249 15.35 8.72 11.68
N LEU A 250 16.04 9.79 11.28
CA LEU A 250 17.36 9.74 10.66
C LEU A 250 18.40 10.15 11.70
N GLU A 251 19.47 9.37 11.82
CA GLU A 251 20.59 9.72 12.70
C GLU A 251 21.94 9.54 12.02
N THR A 252 22.84 10.49 12.26
CA THR A 252 24.26 10.36 11.88
C THR A 252 25.18 11.09 12.85
N HIS A 253 26.44 10.66 12.94
CA HIS A 253 27.46 11.25 13.82
C HIS A 253 28.51 11.93 12.96
N ILE A 254 28.84 13.18 13.30
CA ILE A 254 29.73 14.04 12.51
C ILE A 254 30.82 14.61 13.42
N ASP A 255 32.08 14.22 13.19
CA ASP A 255 33.25 14.62 13.99
C ASP A 255 34.21 15.58 13.26
N ASN A 256 33.94 15.89 12.00
CA ASN A 256 34.82 16.62 11.09
C ASN A 256 34.11 17.72 10.28
N MET A 257 33.07 18.33 10.86
CA MET A 257 32.32 19.44 10.27
C MET A 257 32.20 20.58 11.29
N SER A 258 32.28 21.84 10.84
CA SER A 258 32.16 23.00 11.71
C SER A 258 30.71 23.29 12.11
N GLY A 259 30.52 23.97 13.24
CA GLY A 259 29.20 24.41 13.69
C GLY A 259 28.50 25.36 12.71
N GLU A 260 29.25 26.19 11.98
CA GLU A 260 28.69 27.09 10.95
C GLU A 260 28.01 26.32 9.81
N LEU A 261 28.64 25.25 9.33
CA LEU A 261 28.07 24.40 8.28
C LEU A 261 26.87 23.61 8.80
N LEU A 262 26.90 23.19 10.07
CA LEU A 262 25.75 22.55 10.72
C LEU A 262 24.58 23.51 10.88
N GLY A 263 24.83 24.78 11.22
CA GLY A 263 23.77 25.80 11.35
C GLY A 263 22.93 25.94 10.07
N GLY A 264 23.57 26.13 8.93
CA GLY A 264 22.87 26.24 7.64
C GLY A 264 22.15 24.95 7.20
N LEU A 265 22.65 23.78 7.61
CA LEU A 265 22.03 22.50 7.30
C LEU A 265 20.66 22.34 7.97
N MET A 266 20.48 22.83 9.21
CA MET A 266 19.21 22.73 9.93
C MET A 266 18.07 23.42 9.17
N GLU A 267 18.27 24.68 8.76
CA GLU A 267 17.27 25.44 8.00
C GLU A 267 16.93 24.76 6.67
N ARG A 268 17.95 24.23 5.99
CA ARG A 268 17.77 23.52 4.72
C ARG A 268 16.97 22.24 4.88
N LEU A 269 17.22 21.46 5.93
CA LEU A 269 16.44 20.25 6.24
C LEU A 269 14.98 20.57 6.54
N LEU A 270 14.72 21.58 7.38
CA LEU A 270 13.37 22.05 7.69
C LEU A 270 12.65 22.54 6.43
N GLY A 271 13.33 23.33 5.59
CA GLY A 271 12.80 23.80 4.30
C GLY A 271 12.54 22.69 3.28
N GLN A 272 13.16 21.51 3.45
CA GLN A 272 12.96 20.32 2.62
C GLN A 272 11.91 19.35 3.19
N GLY A 273 11.19 19.75 4.24
CA GLY A 273 10.08 18.98 4.81
C GLY A 273 10.43 18.13 6.03
N ALA A 274 11.60 18.33 6.66
CA ALA A 274 11.84 17.76 7.98
C ALA A 274 10.83 18.30 9.00
N LEU A 275 10.27 17.41 9.81
CA LEU A 275 9.33 17.74 10.87
C LEU A 275 10.04 18.31 12.10
N ASP A 276 11.27 17.83 12.36
CA ASP A 276 12.13 18.30 13.44
C ASP A 276 13.60 17.99 13.13
N VAL A 277 14.50 18.84 13.62
CA VAL A 277 15.96 18.70 13.46
C VAL A 277 16.64 19.11 14.75
N SER A 278 17.55 18.28 15.25
CA SER A 278 18.30 18.57 16.47
C SER A 278 19.75 18.13 16.41
N TYR A 279 20.58 18.82 17.20
CA TYR A 279 22.00 18.51 17.40
C TYR A 279 22.23 18.11 18.85
N THR A 280 22.89 16.97 19.06
CA THR A 280 23.37 16.53 20.39
C THR A 280 24.90 16.47 20.38
N PRO A 281 25.61 17.15 21.30
CA PRO A 281 27.05 16.98 21.42
C PRO A 281 27.36 15.57 21.94
N ILE A 282 28.32 14.90 21.31
CA ILE A 282 28.75 13.55 21.68
C ILE A 282 30.27 13.45 21.65
N GLN A 283 30.81 12.44 22.34
CA GLN A 283 32.23 12.10 22.27
C GLN A 283 32.43 10.86 21.40
N MET A 284 33.38 10.90 20.47
CA MET A 284 33.69 9.79 19.56
C MET A 284 35.10 9.22 19.77
N LYS A 285 35.39 8.08 19.12
CA LYS A 285 36.71 7.43 19.14
C LYS A 285 37.83 8.41 18.78
N LYS A 286 39.06 8.12 19.23
CA LYS A 286 40.22 9.01 19.10
C LYS A 286 40.03 10.35 19.82
N ASN A 287 39.21 10.36 20.87
CA ASN A 287 38.93 11.51 21.73
C ASN A 287 38.42 12.75 20.96
N ARG A 288 37.58 12.53 19.94
CA ARG A 288 37.05 13.60 19.10
C ARG A 288 35.70 14.09 19.62
N PRO A 289 35.55 15.38 19.95
CA PRO A 289 34.23 15.97 20.14
C PRO A 289 33.50 15.96 18.80
N ALA A 290 32.22 15.60 18.82
CA ALA A 290 31.42 15.41 17.63
C ALA A 290 29.96 15.82 17.88
N THR A 291 29.18 15.87 16.80
CA THR A 291 27.75 16.19 16.85
C THR A 291 26.95 15.02 16.30
N ARG A 292 25.96 14.55 17.06
CA ARG A 292 24.89 13.71 16.53
C ARG A 292 23.82 14.62 15.94
N LEU A 293 23.55 14.43 14.66
CA LEU A 293 22.41 15.03 13.97
C LEU A 293 21.25 14.03 14.00
N THR A 294 20.11 14.48 14.49
CA THR A 294 18.85 13.73 14.50
C THR A 294 17.81 14.50 13.70
N VAL A 295 17.19 13.84 12.72
CA VAL A 295 16.13 14.41 11.87
C VAL A 295 14.89 13.55 11.97
N ILE A 296 13.73 14.15 12.17
CA ILE A 296 12.43 13.49 12.11
C ILE A 296 11.73 13.96 10.84
N CYS A 297 11.18 13.03 10.06
CA CYS A 297 10.45 13.35 8.83
C CYS A 297 9.28 12.40 8.60
N ALA A 298 8.40 12.75 7.66
CA ALA A 298 7.34 11.84 7.24
C ALA A 298 7.95 10.58 6.60
N LEU A 299 7.24 9.45 6.71
CA LEU A 299 7.72 8.15 6.20
C LEU A 299 8.21 8.20 4.73
N PRO A 300 7.50 8.84 3.78
CA PRO A 300 7.92 8.90 2.38
C PRO A 300 9.19 9.73 2.13
N ASP A 301 9.55 10.61 3.06
CA ASP A 301 10.68 11.54 2.91
C ASP A 301 12.01 10.98 3.41
N GLY A 302 11.98 9.83 4.10
CA GLY A 302 13.14 9.26 4.80
C GLY A 302 14.36 9.07 3.91
N GLU A 303 14.22 8.36 2.78
CA GLU A 303 15.33 8.09 1.86
C GLU A 303 15.84 9.37 1.15
N ARG A 304 14.92 10.28 0.82
CA ARG A 304 15.24 11.55 0.16
C ARG A 304 16.08 12.43 1.08
N LEU A 305 15.67 12.59 2.34
CA LEU A 305 16.41 13.38 3.33
C LEU A 305 17.71 12.69 3.77
N ALA A 306 17.74 11.36 3.87
CA ALA A 306 19.00 10.63 4.11
C ALA A 306 20.02 10.85 2.97
N SER A 307 19.55 10.85 1.72
CA SER A 307 20.39 11.15 0.55
C SER A 307 20.91 12.60 0.56
N LEU A 308 20.10 13.55 1.04
CA LEU A 308 20.52 14.93 1.23
C LEU A 308 21.61 15.04 2.30
N LEU A 309 21.46 14.36 3.44
CA LEU A 309 22.48 14.32 4.49
C LEU A 309 23.82 13.75 4.00
N LEU A 310 23.79 12.69 3.19
CA LEU A 310 25.01 12.13 2.58
C LEU A 310 25.71 13.09 1.62
N ARG A 311 24.96 13.98 0.96
CA ARG A 311 25.51 14.97 0.02
C ARG A 311 26.03 16.23 0.70
N GLU A 312 25.39 16.64 1.79
CA GLU A 312 25.60 17.96 2.41
C GLU A 312 26.42 17.89 3.70
N THR A 313 26.77 16.69 4.14
CA THR A 313 27.63 16.49 5.32
C THR A 313 28.83 15.63 4.95
N THR A 314 29.78 15.56 5.89
CA THR A 314 30.96 14.70 5.78
C THR A 314 30.67 13.24 6.17
N THR A 315 29.42 12.90 6.50
CA THR A 315 29.07 11.55 6.91
C THR A 315 29.15 10.55 5.75
N LEU A 316 29.52 9.32 6.07
CA LEU A 316 29.53 8.20 5.12
C LEU A 316 28.26 7.35 5.20
N GLY A 317 27.40 7.61 6.18
CA GLY A 317 26.22 6.79 6.42
C GLY A 317 25.19 7.48 7.30
N VAL A 318 23.93 7.20 7.03
CA VAL A 318 22.79 7.64 7.82
C VAL A 318 22.03 6.39 8.26
N ARG A 319 21.65 6.33 9.54
CA ARG A 319 20.78 5.28 10.07
C ARG A 319 19.34 5.75 9.97
N LEU A 320 18.45 4.87 9.55
CA LEU A 320 17.03 5.14 9.39
C LEU A 320 16.24 4.17 10.26
N GLN A 321 15.25 4.69 10.99
CA GLN A 321 14.30 3.88 11.75
C GLN A 321 12.90 4.43 11.56
N SER A 322 11.98 3.56 11.14
CA SER A 322 10.54 3.89 11.13
C SER A 322 9.98 3.74 12.54
N MET A 323 9.23 4.74 13.00
CA MET A 323 8.67 4.77 14.35
C MET A 323 7.23 5.27 14.31
N GLN A 324 6.37 4.67 15.13
CA GLN A 324 5.03 5.19 15.36
C GLN A 324 5.11 6.37 16.33
N ARG A 325 4.34 7.41 16.05
CA ARG A 325 4.23 8.61 16.88
C ARG A 325 2.77 8.84 17.23
N LEU A 326 2.51 8.96 18.52
CA LEU A 326 1.24 9.42 19.06
C LEU A 326 1.24 10.95 19.16
N LYS A 327 0.24 11.60 18.58
CA LYS A 327 0.07 13.05 18.55
C LYS A 327 -1.20 13.46 19.28
N ALA A 328 -1.14 14.66 19.84
CA ALA A 328 -2.35 15.41 20.16
C ALA A 328 -2.74 16.23 18.95
N GLN A 329 -4.03 16.32 18.67
CA GLN A 329 -4.55 17.21 17.64
C GLN A 329 -4.29 18.66 18.07
N ARG A 330 -3.98 19.50 17.09
CA ARG A 330 -3.77 20.94 17.31
C ARG A 330 -4.78 21.72 16.48
N GLN A 331 -5.36 22.74 17.10
CA GLN A 331 -6.18 23.74 16.42
C GLN A 331 -5.62 25.12 16.76
N GLN A 332 -5.72 26.04 15.81
CA GLN A 332 -5.52 27.45 16.07
C GLN A 332 -6.87 28.07 16.34
N GLU A 333 -6.97 28.85 17.40
CA GLU A 333 -8.18 29.58 17.75
C GLU A 333 -7.83 31.04 17.98
N GLN A 334 -8.69 31.95 17.52
CA GLN A 334 -8.54 33.37 17.79
C GLN A 334 -9.23 33.72 19.11
N ILE A 335 -8.51 34.41 19.99
CA ILE A 335 -9.06 35.00 21.21
C ILE A 335 -8.83 36.50 21.25
N GLU A 336 -9.67 37.20 22.01
CA GLU A 336 -9.48 38.61 22.33
C GLU A 336 -8.55 38.74 23.53
N THR A 337 -7.54 39.60 23.41
CA THR A 337 -6.62 39.96 24.50
C THR A 337 -6.65 41.48 24.73
N PRO A 338 -6.13 41.98 25.86
CA PRO A 338 -5.95 43.43 26.06
C PRO A 338 -5.07 44.11 24.99
N LEU A 339 -4.28 43.34 24.24
CA LEU A 339 -3.43 43.80 23.14
C LEU A 339 -4.08 43.59 21.77
N GLY A 340 -5.37 43.24 21.74
CA GLY A 340 -6.12 42.91 20.53
C GLY A 340 -6.19 41.40 20.24
N PRO A 341 -6.71 41.02 19.06
CA PRO A 341 -6.89 39.62 18.71
C PRO A 341 -5.56 38.90 18.52
N MET A 342 -5.51 37.65 18.99
CA MET A 342 -4.35 36.76 18.91
C MET A 342 -4.79 35.33 18.60
N LEU A 343 -4.01 34.65 17.74
CA LEU A 343 -4.13 33.20 17.59
C LEU A 343 -3.42 32.49 18.74
N ILE A 344 -4.09 31.49 19.29
CA ILE A 344 -3.57 30.58 20.30
C ILE A 344 -3.56 29.16 19.78
N LYS A 345 -2.63 28.36 20.28
CA LYS A 345 -2.56 26.94 19.98
C LYS A 345 -3.36 26.17 21.02
N VAL A 346 -4.41 25.50 20.58
CA VAL A 346 -5.25 24.61 21.37
C VAL A 346 -4.80 23.16 21.13
N LYS A 347 -4.55 22.42 22.21
CA LYS A 347 -4.20 21.00 22.22
C LYS A 347 -5.43 20.17 22.56
N LEU A 348 -5.80 19.25 21.67
CA LEU A 348 -6.92 18.34 21.81
C LEU A 348 -6.43 16.88 21.92
N LEU A 349 -7.06 16.10 22.79
CA LEU A 349 -6.97 14.63 22.81
C LEU A 349 -8.36 14.08 22.50
N GLY A 350 -8.52 13.50 21.31
CA GLY A 350 -9.85 13.19 20.76
C GLY A 350 -10.70 14.46 20.68
N GLN A 351 -11.90 14.42 21.27
CA GLN A 351 -12.79 15.57 21.36
C GLN A 351 -12.54 16.46 22.60
N THR A 352 -11.59 16.08 23.47
CA THR A 352 -11.35 16.81 24.72
C THR A 352 -10.22 17.82 24.56
N MET A 353 -10.51 19.07 24.90
CA MET A 353 -9.51 20.11 25.00
C MET A 353 -8.68 19.97 26.27
N VAL A 354 -7.37 19.81 26.13
CA VAL A 354 -6.45 19.49 27.25
C VAL A 354 -5.68 20.72 27.73
N SER A 355 -5.23 21.56 26.80
CA SER A 355 -4.49 22.78 27.13
C SER A 355 -4.54 23.79 25.98
N ALA A 356 -4.29 25.05 26.28
CA ALA A 356 -3.96 26.04 25.26
C ALA A 356 -2.77 26.90 25.68
N SER A 357 -2.03 27.37 24.68
CA SER A 357 -0.79 28.14 24.87
C SER A 357 -0.70 29.28 23.85
N PRO A 358 -0.09 30.41 24.21
CA PRO A 358 0.20 31.48 23.27
C PRO A 358 1.10 30.97 22.13
N GLU A 359 0.85 31.45 20.91
CA GLU A 359 1.70 31.20 19.75
C GLU A 359 2.85 32.20 19.71
N TYR A 360 4.09 31.72 19.53
CA TYR A 360 5.29 32.56 19.65
C TYR A 360 5.30 33.71 18.63
N GLU A 361 5.01 33.40 17.37
CA GLU A 361 5.01 34.39 16.28
C GLU A 361 3.97 35.49 16.53
N GLU A 362 2.81 35.15 17.07
CA GLU A 362 1.79 36.12 17.47
C GLU A 362 2.22 36.96 18.67
N CYS A 363 2.88 36.35 19.66
CA CYS A 363 3.44 37.09 20.80
C CYS A 363 4.52 38.06 20.32
N GLN A 364 5.35 37.66 19.37
CA GLN A 364 6.37 38.50 18.77
C GLN A 364 5.76 39.66 17.97
N ARG A 365 4.72 39.39 17.17
CA ARG A 365 3.97 40.41 16.42
C ARG A 365 3.38 41.46 17.36
N LEU A 366 2.71 41.05 18.44
CA LEU A 366 2.13 41.98 19.42
C LEU A 366 3.20 42.70 20.24
N ALA A 367 4.29 42.02 20.63
CA ALA A 367 5.41 42.66 21.33
C ALA A 367 5.99 43.82 20.50
N LEU A 368 6.19 43.62 19.20
CA LEU A 368 6.65 44.65 18.28
C LEU A 368 5.64 45.78 18.10
N ALA A 369 4.37 45.44 17.87
CA ALA A 369 3.31 46.43 17.63
C ALA A 369 3.02 47.33 18.84
N HIS A 370 3.14 46.79 20.05
CA HIS A 370 2.85 47.50 21.30
C HIS A 370 4.10 47.98 22.05
N HIS A 371 5.30 47.73 21.51
CA HIS A 371 6.58 48.04 22.15
C HIS A 371 6.72 47.47 23.57
N LEU A 372 6.24 46.23 23.75
CA LEU A 372 6.29 45.52 25.03
C LEU A 372 7.35 44.41 25.01
N PRO A 373 7.97 44.09 26.16
CA PRO A 373 8.77 42.88 26.30
C PRO A 373 7.96 41.63 25.95
N LEU A 374 8.58 40.70 25.21
CA LEU A 374 7.91 39.46 24.77
C LEU A 374 7.35 38.65 25.96
N LEU A 375 8.06 38.64 27.09
CA LEU A 375 7.63 37.93 28.30
C LEU A 375 6.30 38.50 28.85
N ASP A 376 6.14 39.82 28.83
CA ASP A 376 4.91 40.47 29.31
C ASP A 376 3.73 40.14 28.40
N VAL A 377 3.95 40.12 27.08
CA VAL A 377 2.94 39.70 26.10
C VAL A 377 2.53 38.24 26.32
N TYR A 378 3.48 37.36 26.61
CA TYR A 378 3.21 35.95 26.93
C TYR A 378 2.32 35.80 28.18
N GLU A 379 2.60 36.59 29.23
CA GLU A 379 1.82 36.56 30.47
C GLU A 379 0.40 37.14 30.27
N ILE A 380 0.27 38.23 29.52
CA ILE A 380 -1.04 38.79 29.14
C ILE A 380 -1.86 37.75 28.34
N ALA A 381 -1.24 37.11 27.35
CA ALA A 381 -1.89 36.07 26.56
C ALA A 381 -2.30 34.87 27.42
N ARG A 382 -1.45 34.43 28.36
CA ARG A 382 -1.79 33.36 29.31
C ARG A 382 -2.99 33.70 30.18
N GLN A 383 -3.08 34.93 30.68
CA GLN A 383 -4.22 35.39 31.49
C GLN A 383 -5.52 35.45 30.67
N ALA A 384 -5.45 35.93 29.42
CA ALA A 384 -6.58 35.95 28.49
C ALA A 384 -7.06 34.53 28.12
N ILE A 385 -6.12 33.60 27.90
CA ILE A 385 -6.43 32.17 27.71
C ILE A 385 -7.12 31.63 28.97
N ALA A 386 -6.56 31.82 30.16
CA ALA A 386 -7.12 31.27 31.38
C ALA A 386 -8.57 31.75 31.64
N SER A 387 -8.84 33.05 31.45
CA SER A 387 -10.18 33.61 31.60
C SER A 387 -11.18 33.03 30.60
N THR A 388 -10.84 33.01 29.31
CA THR A 388 -11.68 32.44 28.25
C THR A 388 -11.98 30.95 28.47
N PHE A 389 -11.01 30.20 28.98
CA PHE A 389 -11.13 28.74 29.18
C PHE A 389 -11.90 28.36 30.45
N ILE A 390 -11.78 29.16 31.52
CA ILE A 390 -12.59 28.98 32.74
C ILE A 390 -14.08 29.22 32.44
N GLU A 391 -14.40 30.22 31.62
CA GLU A 391 -15.79 30.49 31.21
C GLU A 391 -16.39 29.35 30.39
N ARG A 392 -15.62 28.72 29.51
CA ARG A 392 -16.08 27.57 28.70
C ARG A 392 -16.27 26.28 29.49
N LYS A 393 -15.53 26.05 30.57
CA LYS A 393 -15.73 24.89 31.46
C LYS A 393 -16.97 25.02 32.38
N ARG A 394 -17.54 26.22 32.51
CA ARG A 394 -18.72 26.52 33.34
C ARG A 394 -20.05 26.50 32.57
N ARG A 395 -20.00 26.44 31.25
CA ARG A 395 -21.15 26.21 30.36
C ARG A 395 -21.19 24.74 29.98
#